data_AF-A0A7S7Z5D1-F1
#
_entry.id   AF-A0A7S7Z5D1-F1
#
_cell.length_a   1.000
_cell.length_b   1.000
_cell.length_c   1.000
_cell.angle_alpha   90.00
_cell.angle_beta   90.00
_cell.angle_gamma   90.00
#
_symmetry.space_group_name_H-M   'P 1'
#
loop_
_entity.id
_entity.type
_entity.pdbx_description
1 polymer ?
#
loop_
_entity_poly.entity_id
_entity_poly.type
_entity_poly.pdbx_seq_one_letter_code
_entity_poly.pdbx_strand_id
1 'polypeptide(L)'
;MRCKTGSIRWSATPQSPPCNSRRAKHRPGIHRTVGVIVIEGALVKPLSDSTPAQTVFTFFADPIILLFLVGMAIGVLKRNLGDRFVVPCPLLVAAALLATQILAAIVFRIPPRLPFPEIISIWIAGALAVVACAFARPLSPGRFETVAEALGDASYSTHLFHIFLVVALKMVFPITPVTAVFFVLLALLISNLVGLMLYRTVERPISALLPIKWTAVAARATMR
;
A
#
# COMPACT_ATOMS: atom_id res chain seq x y z
N MET A 1 -51.35 -28.73 -13.33
CA MET A 1 -50.20 -29.50 -12.78
C MET A 1 -49.30 -28.54 -12.00
N ARG A 2 -49.38 -28.61 -10.66
CA ARG A 2 -48.61 -27.78 -9.71
C ARG A 2 -48.09 -28.75 -8.64
N CYS A 3 -46.78 -28.90 -8.53
CA CYS A 3 -46.16 -29.67 -7.45
C CYS A 3 -45.55 -28.67 -6.47
N LYS A 4 -46.14 -28.62 -5.26
CA LYS A 4 -45.56 -28.02 -4.05
C LYS A 4 -44.69 -29.09 -3.40
N THR A 5 -43.43 -28.75 -3.13
CA THR A 5 -42.45 -29.50 -2.34
C THR A 5 -41.43 -28.45 -1.89
N GLY A 6 -40.99 -28.33 -0.65
CA GLY A 6 -41.18 -29.07 0.59
C GLY A 6 -40.24 -28.40 1.59
N SER A 7 -40.71 -28.16 2.81
CA SER A 7 -39.91 -27.57 3.87
C SER A 7 -38.81 -28.53 4.31
N ILE A 8 -37.54 -28.13 4.18
CA ILE A 8 -36.41 -28.86 4.76
C ILE A 8 -35.87 -28.06 5.94
N ARG A 9 -36.17 -28.59 7.12
CA ARG A 9 -35.71 -28.19 8.45
C ARG A 9 -34.25 -28.63 8.59
N TRP A 10 -33.31 -27.68 8.55
CA TRP A 10 -31.90 -27.95 8.82
C TRP A 10 -31.62 -27.88 10.32
N SER A 11 -31.79 -29.02 10.99
CA SER A 11 -31.17 -29.28 12.29
C SER A 11 -29.81 -29.94 12.05
N ALA A 12 -28.75 -29.16 12.07
CA ALA A 12 -27.37 -29.66 12.14
C ALA A 12 -26.50 -28.63 12.86
N THR A 13 -26.27 -28.89 14.14
CA THR A 13 -25.20 -28.31 14.95
C THR A 13 -23.84 -28.78 14.42
N PRO A 14 -22.91 -27.88 14.04
CA PRO A 14 -21.50 -28.20 14.04
C PRO A 14 -20.95 -27.88 15.43
N GLN A 15 -20.63 -28.92 16.20
CA GLN A 15 -19.77 -28.80 17.37
C GLN A 15 -18.43 -28.21 16.91
N SER A 16 -18.17 -26.96 17.30
CA SER A 16 -16.89 -26.30 17.12
C SER A 16 -15.80 -27.08 17.88
N PRO A 17 -14.70 -27.51 17.24
CA PRO A 17 -13.58 -28.08 17.97
C PRO A 17 -12.93 -27.00 18.86
N PRO A 18 -12.37 -27.36 20.03
CA PRO A 18 -11.70 -26.42 20.91
C PRO A 18 -10.53 -25.76 20.17
N CYS A 19 -10.56 -24.42 20.13
CA CYS A 19 -9.52 -23.56 19.59
C CYS A 19 -8.23 -23.75 20.40
N ASN A 20 -7.41 -24.71 19.99
CA ASN A 20 -6.09 -24.95 20.53
C ASN A 20 -5.20 -23.77 20.15
N SER A 21 -5.00 -22.87 21.11
CA SER A 21 -4.10 -21.71 21.06
C SER A 21 -2.64 -22.16 21.00
N ARG A 22 -2.23 -22.80 19.91
CA ARG A 22 -0.83 -23.00 19.58
C ARG A 22 -0.24 -21.65 19.23
N ARG A 23 0.32 -21.01 20.25
CA ARG A 23 1.30 -19.91 20.19
C ARG A 23 2.24 -20.15 19.01
N ALA A 24 2.07 -19.36 17.94
CA ALA A 24 3.01 -19.32 16.84
C ALA A 24 4.37 -18.92 17.43
N LYS A 25 5.33 -19.86 17.40
CA LYS A 25 6.70 -19.65 17.83
C LYS A 25 7.32 -18.60 16.91
N HIS A 26 7.42 -17.38 17.44
CA HIS A 26 7.99 -16.20 16.81
C HIS A 26 9.36 -16.55 16.21
N ARG A 27 9.53 -16.52 14.88
CA ARG A 27 10.84 -16.59 14.23
C ARG A 27 11.34 -15.16 14.01
N PRO A 28 12.22 -14.61 14.89
CA PRO A 28 12.68 -13.22 14.81
C PRO A 28 13.58 -12.90 13.59
N GLY A 29 13.88 -13.87 12.72
CA GLY A 29 14.84 -13.69 11.62
C GLY A 29 14.30 -12.91 10.40
N ILE A 30 13.02 -13.04 10.06
CA ILE A 30 12.48 -12.45 8.82
C ILE A 30 12.42 -10.92 8.93
N HIS A 31 12.04 -10.39 10.10
CA HIS A 31 11.97 -8.94 10.34
C HIS A 31 13.36 -8.27 10.28
N ARG A 32 14.40 -8.95 10.76
CA ARG A 32 15.78 -8.47 10.68
C ARG A 32 16.28 -8.42 9.24
N THR A 33 15.91 -9.40 8.42
CA THR A 33 16.37 -9.48 7.03
C THR A 33 15.79 -8.35 6.18
N VAL A 34 14.50 -8.04 6.33
CA VAL A 34 13.87 -6.91 5.62
C VAL A 34 14.45 -5.56 6.08
N GLY A 35 14.67 -5.39 7.39
CA GLY A 35 15.28 -4.17 7.93
C GLY A 35 16.70 -3.94 7.42
N VAL A 36 17.52 -4.99 7.34
CA VAL A 36 18.89 -4.90 6.80
C VAL A 36 18.89 -4.54 5.31
N ILE A 37 17.99 -5.14 4.51
CA ILE A 37 17.88 -4.83 3.08
C ILE A 37 17.48 -3.36 2.87
N VAL A 38 16.56 -2.82 3.68
CA VAL A 38 16.14 -1.41 3.59
C VAL A 38 17.27 -0.46 3.99
N ILE A 39 18.04 -0.79 5.03
CA ILE A 39 19.16 0.02 5.50
C ILE A 39 20.32 -0.02 4.49
N GLU A 40 20.68 -1.19 3.98
CA GLU A 40 21.73 -1.32 2.95
C GLU A 40 21.34 -0.65 1.63
N GLY A 41 20.08 -0.78 1.19
CA GLY A 41 19.58 -0.09 0.00
C GLY A 41 19.68 1.44 0.09
N ALA A 42 19.38 2.00 1.27
CA ALA A 42 19.49 3.44 1.52
C ALA A 42 20.94 3.96 1.59
N LEU A 43 21.92 3.09 1.83
CA LEU A 43 23.34 3.42 1.85
C LEU A 43 23.98 3.45 0.45
N VAL A 44 23.49 2.64 -0.49
CA VAL A 44 24.09 2.46 -1.82
C VAL A 44 23.69 3.57 -2.80
N LYS A 45 22.48 4.12 -2.69
CA LYS A 45 22.02 5.25 -3.50
C LYS A 45 21.43 6.31 -2.56
N PRO A 46 22.00 7.53 -2.48
CA PRO A 46 21.38 8.58 -1.69
C PRO A 46 19.94 8.78 -2.17
N LEU A 47 18.99 8.71 -1.23
CA LEU A 47 17.53 8.65 -1.44
C LEU A 47 16.94 9.83 -2.24
N SER A 48 17.78 10.79 -2.62
CA SER A 48 17.47 11.97 -3.43
C SER A 48 17.72 11.78 -4.93
N ASP A 49 18.31 10.66 -5.36
CA ASP A 49 18.75 10.46 -6.74
C ASP A 49 17.76 9.58 -7.55
N SER A 50 16.89 10.25 -8.29
CA SER A 50 15.88 9.66 -9.18
C SER A 50 16.41 9.30 -10.58
N THR A 51 17.73 9.24 -10.76
CA THR A 51 18.33 8.81 -12.04
C THR A 51 17.89 7.40 -12.42
N PRO A 52 17.63 7.14 -13.73
CA PRO A 52 17.17 5.83 -14.20
C PRO A 52 18.08 4.70 -13.73
N ALA A 53 17.50 3.62 -13.20
CA ALA A 53 18.25 2.48 -12.71
C ALA A 53 19.02 1.80 -13.85
N GLN A 54 20.33 2.00 -13.91
CA GLN A 54 21.21 1.33 -14.88
C GLN A 54 21.59 -0.09 -14.41
N THR A 55 21.37 -0.40 -13.13
CA THR A 55 21.70 -1.71 -12.53
C THR A 55 20.53 -2.24 -11.70
N VAL A 56 20.47 -3.57 -11.56
CA VAL A 56 19.45 -4.27 -10.74
C VAL A 56 19.48 -3.79 -9.28
N PHE A 57 20.67 -3.49 -8.74
CA PHE A 57 20.79 -2.94 -7.37
C PHE A 57 20.17 -1.55 -7.25
N THR A 58 20.37 -0.67 -8.24
CA THR A 58 19.73 0.65 -8.24
C THR A 58 18.22 0.59 -8.39
N PHE A 59 17.69 -0.46 -9.04
CA PHE A 59 16.26 -0.71 -9.09
C PHE A 59 15.72 -1.09 -7.71
N PHE A 60 16.36 -2.03 -7.00
CA PHE A 60 15.92 -2.40 -5.64
C PHE A 60 16.11 -1.29 -4.59
N ALA A 61 17.05 -0.37 -4.81
CA ALA A 61 17.25 0.81 -3.98
C ALA A 61 16.29 1.96 -4.33
N ASP A 62 15.38 1.79 -5.30
CA ASP A 62 14.40 2.81 -5.65
C ASP A 62 13.48 3.08 -4.43
N PRO A 63 13.36 4.35 -4.00
CA PRO A 63 12.44 4.80 -2.96
C PRO A 63 11.09 4.10 -2.93
N ILE A 64 10.47 3.91 -4.09
CA ILE A 64 9.11 3.37 -4.16
C ILE A 64 9.06 1.90 -3.77
N ILE A 65 10.08 1.12 -4.14
CA ILE A 65 10.18 -0.30 -3.79
C ILE A 65 10.47 -0.44 -2.30
N LEU A 66 11.33 0.41 -1.75
CA LEU A 66 11.62 0.44 -0.31
C LEU A 66 10.39 0.80 0.52
N LEU A 67 9.63 1.83 0.12
CA LEU A 67 8.38 2.21 0.77
C LEU A 67 7.33 1.08 0.70
N PHE A 68 7.26 0.37 -0.42
CA PHE A 68 6.39 -0.81 -0.56
C PHE A 68 6.81 -1.95 0.39
N LEU A 69 8.11 -2.24 0.50
CA LEU A 69 8.65 -3.22 1.44
C LEU A 69 8.33 -2.84 2.90
N VAL A 70 8.46 -1.56 3.26
CA VAL A 70 8.08 -1.03 4.57
C VAL A 70 6.58 -1.23 4.82
N GLY A 71 5.72 -0.93 3.84
CA GLY A 71 4.28 -1.17 3.93
C GLY A 71 3.94 -2.64 4.17
N MET A 72 4.58 -3.56 3.44
CA MET A 72 4.42 -5.01 3.67
C MET A 72 4.90 -5.42 5.06
N ALA A 73 6.04 -4.89 5.52
CA ALA A 73 6.55 -5.16 6.86
C ALA A 73 5.57 -4.71 7.95
N ILE A 74 4.96 -3.53 7.80
CA ILE A 74 3.90 -3.02 8.68
C ILE A 74 2.68 -3.96 8.66
N GLY A 75 2.27 -4.44 7.49
CA GLY A 75 1.16 -5.40 7.36
C GLY A 75 1.42 -6.73 8.06
N VAL A 76 2.63 -7.28 7.94
CA VAL A 76 3.06 -8.49 8.67
C VAL A 76 3.11 -8.21 10.17
N LEU A 77 3.61 -7.03 10.57
CA LEU A 77 3.67 -6.62 11.97
C LEU A 77 2.27 -6.53 12.58
N LYS A 78 1.30 -5.91 11.89
CA LYS A 78 -0.11 -5.86 12.32
C LYS A 78 -0.68 -7.27 12.53
N ARG A 79 -0.45 -8.19 11.58
CA ARG A 79 -0.90 -9.59 11.70
C ARG A 79 -0.32 -10.29 12.92
N ASN A 80 0.92 -9.96 13.30
CA ASN A 80 1.59 -10.55 14.45
C ASN A 80 1.17 -9.95 15.80
N LEU A 81 0.93 -8.62 15.86
CA LEU A 81 0.50 -7.95 17.10
C LEU A 81 -1.00 -8.15 17.38
N GLY A 82 -1.79 -8.47 16.35
CA GLY A 82 -3.26 -8.56 16.44
C GLY A 82 -3.90 -7.20 16.77
N ASP A 83 -5.12 -7.24 17.29
CA ASP A 83 -5.90 -6.03 17.62
C ASP A 83 -5.49 -5.36 18.94
N ARG A 84 -4.24 -5.59 19.40
CA ARG A 84 -3.74 -5.00 20.66
C ARG A 84 -3.53 -3.50 20.59
N PHE A 85 -3.28 -2.97 19.40
CA PHE A 85 -3.10 -1.54 19.16
C PHE A 85 -4.13 -1.06 18.17
N VAL A 86 -4.97 -0.12 18.61
CA VAL A 86 -6.05 0.43 17.82
C VAL A 86 -5.95 1.94 17.85
N VAL A 87 -5.81 2.55 16.68
CA VAL A 87 -5.85 4.00 16.50
C VAL A 87 -7.31 4.40 16.25
N PRO A 88 -7.90 5.26 17.10
CA PRO A 88 -9.33 5.59 17.01
C PRO A 88 -9.68 6.50 15.82
N CYS A 89 -8.76 7.37 15.39
CA CYS A 89 -8.99 8.32 14.29
C CYS A 89 -7.81 8.31 13.29
N PRO A 90 -7.59 7.19 12.57
CA PRO A 90 -6.42 7.02 11.71
C PRO A 90 -6.32 8.06 10.60
N LEU A 91 -7.47 8.44 10.02
CA LEU A 91 -7.54 9.39 8.92
C LEU A 91 -7.22 10.82 9.38
N LEU A 92 -7.65 11.19 10.59
CA LEU A 92 -7.32 12.48 11.19
C LEU A 92 -5.83 12.55 11.54
N VAL A 93 -5.25 11.47 12.06
CA VAL A 93 -3.81 11.37 12.32
C VAL A 93 -3.01 11.49 11.02
N ALA A 94 -3.39 10.75 9.97
CA ALA A 94 -2.73 10.84 8.66
C ALA A 94 -2.87 12.24 8.05
N ALA A 95 -4.05 12.85 8.12
CA ALA A 95 -4.28 14.21 7.65
C ALA A 95 -3.48 15.25 8.46
N ALA A 96 -3.38 15.09 9.77
CA ALA A 96 -2.60 15.97 10.64
C ALA A 96 -1.09 15.84 10.34
N LEU A 97 -0.59 14.63 10.11
CA LEU A 97 0.80 14.41 9.70
C LEU A 97 1.10 15.07 8.35
N LEU A 98 0.20 14.90 7.37
CA LEU A 98 0.32 15.52 6.06
C LEU A 98 0.28 17.06 6.15
N ALA A 99 -0.66 17.61 6.91
CA ALA A 99 -0.78 19.05 7.13
C ALA A 99 0.45 19.62 7.83
N THR A 100 0.98 18.92 8.84
CA THR A 100 2.21 19.29 9.54
C THR A 100 3.40 19.30 8.59
N GLN A 101 3.50 18.32 7.70
CA GLN A 101 4.56 18.24 6.69
C GLN A 101 4.47 19.40 5.68
N ILE A 102 3.27 19.69 5.17
CA ILE A 102 3.05 20.81 4.24
C ILE A 102 3.37 22.14 4.92
N LEU A 103 2.93 22.33 6.16
CA LEU A 103 3.20 23.54 6.92
C LEU A 103 4.70 23.70 7.21
N ALA A 104 5.39 22.63 7.59
CA ALA A 104 6.84 22.63 7.76
C ALA A 104 7.56 23.04 6.46
N ALA A 105 7.14 22.49 5.31
CA ALA A 105 7.72 22.88 4.01
C ALA A 105 7.50 24.37 3.69
N ILE A 106 6.32 24.92 3.99
CA ILE A 106 6.00 26.33 3.77
C ILE A 106 6.78 27.25 4.72
N VAL A 107 6.85 26.90 6.01
CA VAL A 107 7.45 27.73 7.06
C VAL A 107 8.98 27.73 6.96
N PHE A 108 9.58 26.55 6.81
CA PHE A 108 11.03 26.43 6.83
C PHE A 108 11.70 26.84 5.53
N ARG A 109 10.95 27.02 4.42
CA ARG A 109 11.43 27.44 3.07
C ARG A 109 12.90 27.05 2.87
N ILE A 110 13.17 25.74 3.04
CA ILE A 110 14.55 25.27 3.23
C ILE A 110 15.30 25.62 1.94
N PRO A 111 16.39 26.42 2.01
CA PRO A 111 17.16 26.70 0.82
C PRO A 111 17.64 25.35 0.24
N PRO A 112 17.61 25.16 -1.09
CA PRO A 112 17.80 23.86 -1.77
C PRO A 112 19.18 23.20 -1.57
N ARG A 113 20.01 23.72 -0.67
CA ARG A 113 21.39 23.29 -0.40
C ARG A 113 21.48 22.07 0.52
N LEU A 114 20.39 21.68 1.19
CA LEU A 114 20.31 20.46 2.01
C LEU A 114 19.03 19.68 1.66
N PRO A 115 18.99 18.93 0.54
CA PRO A 115 17.83 18.14 0.13
C PRO A 115 17.59 16.89 1.01
N PHE A 116 18.59 16.48 1.79
CA PHE A 116 18.55 15.25 2.60
C PHE A 116 17.50 15.23 3.73
N PRO A 117 17.38 16.27 4.59
CA PRO A 117 16.41 16.26 5.69
C PRO A 117 14.95 16.29 5.22
N GLU A 118 14.65 16.98 4.11
CA GLU A 118 13.27 17.12 3.62
C GLU A 118 12.73 15.78 3.11
N ILE A 119 13.48 15.08 2.26
CA ILE A 119 13.07 13.79 1.70
C ILE A 119 12.85 12.77 2.81
N ILE A 120 13.79 12.68 3.76
CA ILE A 120 13.66 11.76 4.90
C ILE A 120 12.41 12.09 5.73
N SER A 121 12.12 13.37 5.97
CA SER A 121 10.93 13.77 6.73
C SER A 121 9.63 13.35 6.05
N ILE A 122 9.54 13.51 4.72
CA ILE A 122 8.37 13.08 3.93
C ILE A 122 8.18 11.57 4.05
N TRP A 123 9.26 10.80 4.00
CA TRP A 123 9.20 9.34 4.06
C TRP A 123 8.79 8.85 5.44
N ILE A 124 9.35 9.46 6.50
CA ILE A 124 8.97 9.14 7.88
C ILE A 124 7.50 9.48 8.11
N ALA A 125 7.05 10.66 7.68
CA ALA A 125 5.66 11.08 7.81
C ALA A 125 4.71 10.13 7.04
N GLY A 126 5.09 9.74 5.83
CA GLY A 126 4.35 8.77 5.02
C GLY A 126 4.28 7.40 5.68
N ALA A 127 5.41 6.86 6.14
CA ALA A 127 5.46 5.59 6.86
C ALA A 127 4.61 5.62 8.13
N LEU A 128 4.66 6.72 8.90
CA LEU A 128 3.88 6.88 10.12
C LEU A 128 2.37 6.99 9.82
N ALA A 129 1.99 7.67 8.74
CA ALA A 129 0.61 7.72 8.27
C ALA A 129 0.11 6.32 7.87
N VAL A 130 0.93 5.53 7.18
CA VAL A 130 0.60 4.13 6.83
C VAL A 130 0.47 3.27 8.08
N VAL A 131 1.35 3.43 9.08
CA VAL A 131 1.22 2.75 10.39
C VAL A 131 -0.11 3.14 11.04
N ALA A 132 -0.42 4.43 11.13
CA ALA A 132 -1.68 4.89 11.73
C ALA A 132 -2.90 4.28 11.03
N CYS A 133 -2.89 4.20 9.70
CA CYS A 133 -3.96 3.59 8.90
C CYS A 133 -3.98 2.06 9.05
N ALA A 134 -2.84 1.40 9.13
CA ALA A 134 -2.76 -0.04 9.29
C ALA A 134 -3.34 -0.47 10.64
N PHE A 135 -3.06 0.26 11.72
CA PHE A 135 -3.60 -0.02 13.06
C PHE A 135 -4.96 0.64 13.32
N ALA A 136 -5.69 1.02 12.27
CA ALA A 136 -7.06 1.52 12.38
C ALA A 136 -8.00 0.50 13.04
N ARG A 137 -8.96 1.01 13.82
CA ARG A 137 -10.05 0.19 14.36
C ARG A 137 -10.83 -0.44 13.20
N PRO A 138 -11.14 -1.75 13.24
CA PRO A 138 -12.05 -2.35 12.27
C PRO A 138 -13.42 -1.67 12.42
N LEU A 139 -13.72 -0.79 11.47
CA LEU A 139 -15.04 -0.18 11.29
C LEU A 139 -15.84 -1.04 10.31
N SER A 140 -17.17 -0.91 10.36
CA SER A 140 -18.03 -1.53 9.35
C SER A 140 -17.61 -1.03 7.97
N PRO A 141 -17.49 -1.90 6.95
CA PRO A 141 -17.01 -1.50 5.64
C PRO A 141 -17.99 -0.49 5.02
N GLY A 142 -17.60 0.79 5.03
CA GLY A 142 -18.30 1.83 4.32
C GLY A 142 -17.89 1.88 2.85
N ARG A 143 -18.61 2.72 2.09
CA ARG A 143 -18.32 2.93 0.67
C ARG A 143 -16.95 3.57 0.45
N PHE A 144 -16.52 4.42 1.37
CA PHE A 144 -15.24 5.11 1.28
C PHE A 144 -14.07 4.15 1.50
N GLU A 145 -14.15 3.29 2.53
CA GLU A 145 -13.15 2.27 2.82
C GLU A 145 -12.97 1.33 1.64
N THR A 146 -14.08 0.87 1.05
CA THR A 146 -14.05 -0.02 -0.13
C THR A 146 -13.37 0.64 -1.33
N VAL A 147 -13.61 1.93 -1.56
CA VAL A 147 -12.98 2.69 -2.65
C VAL A 147 -11.50 2.94 -2.36
N ALA A 148 -11.14 3.27 -1.12
CA ALA A 148 -9.76 3.47 -0.71
C ALA A 148 -8.92 2.19 -0.82
N GLU A 149 -9.48 1.04 -0.42
CA GLU A 149 -8.87 -0.27 -0.62
C GLU A 149 -8.68 -0.56 -2.12
N ALA A 150 -9.71 -0.35 -2.94
CA ALA A 150 -9.63 -0.57 -4.38
C ALA A 150 -8.61 0.33 -5.10
N LEU A 151 -8.46 1.59 -4.64
CA LEU A 151 -7.43 2.51 -5.14
C LEU A 151 -6.03 2.07 -4.70
N GLY A 152 -5.89 1.59 -3.46
CA GLY A 152 -4.65 1.00 -2.95
C GLY A 152 -4.22 -0.23 -3.75
N ASP A 153 -5.15 -1.12 -4.05
CA ASP A 153 -4.89 -2.31 -4.88
C ASP A 153 -4.45 -1.95 -6.31
N ALA A 154 -5.01 -0.87 -6.86
CA ALA A 154 -4.66 -0.36 -8.20
C ALA A 154 -3.44 0.57 -8.22
N SER A 155 -2.78 0.81 -7.07
CA SER A 155 -1.66 1.74 -6.96
C SER A 155 -0.48 1.33 -7.85
N TYR A 156 -0.21 0.03 -7.97
CA TYR A 156 0.84 -0.51 -8.82
C TYR A 156 0.58 -0.22 -10.31
N SER A 157 -0.62 -0.55 -10.80
CA SER A 157 -1.02 -0.23 -12.17
C SER A 157 -0.96 1.26 -12.45
N THR A 158 -1.44 2.07 -11.50
CA THR A 158 -1.40 3.54 -11.60
C THR A 158 0.04 4.02 -11.75
N HIS A 159 0.99 3.47 -10.98
CA HIS A 159 2.39 3.85 -11.07
C HIS A 159 3.01 3.52 -12.44
N LEU A 160 2.68 2.37 -13.05
CA LEU A 160 3.22 2.02 -14.37
C LEU A 160 2.68 2.93 -15.49
N PHE A 161 1.41 3.33 -15.42
CA PHE A 161 0.76 4.03 -16.52
C PHE A 161 0.72 5.56 -16.40
N HIS A 162 0.84 6.11 -15.19
CA HIS A 162 0.70 7.56 -14.99
C HIS A 162 1.71 8.40 -15.79
N ILE A 163 2.96 7.93 -15.98
CA ILE A 163 3.99 8.67 -16.73
C ILE A 163 3.54 8.87 -18.18
N PHE A 164 3.05 7.81 -18.83
CA PHE A 164 2.55 7.88 -20.21
C PHE A 164 1.35 8.82 -20.31
N LEU A 165 0.45 8.78 -19.34
CA LEU A 165 -0.71 9.66 -19.30
C LEU A 165 -0.35 11.13 -19.10
N VAL A 166 0.58 11.41 -18.19
CA VAL A 166 1.06 12.78 -17.92
C VAL A 166 1.72 13.34 -19.18
N VAL A 167 2.55 12.55 -19.88
CA VAL A 167 3.19 12.97 -21.13
C VAL A 167 2.15 13.22 -22.23
N ALA A 168 1.18 12.32 -22.41
CA ALA A 168 0.11 12.49 -23.37
C ALA A 168 -0.75 13.73 -23.06
N LEU A 169 -1.12 13.92 -21.79
CA LEU A 169 -1.92 15.07 -21.36
C LEU A 169 -1.15 16.38 -21.56
N LYS A 170 0.16 16.40 -21.32
CA LYS A 170 1.03 17.56 -21.58
C LYS A 170 1.06 17.95 -23.06
N MET A 171 0.95 16.99 -23.98
CA MET A 171 0.90 17.30 -25.42
C MET A 171 -0.39 17.97 -25.84
N VAL A 172 -1.50 17.66 -25.17
CA VAL A 172 -2.84 18.18 -25.50
C VAL A 172 -3.18 19.44 -24.71
N PHE A 173 -2.69 19.55 -23.48
CA PHE A 173 -3.06 20.60 -22.54
C PHE A 173 -1.89 21.56 -22.29
N PRO A 174 -1.98 22.83 -22.74
CA PRO A 174 -0.93 23.81 -22.52
C PRO A 174 -0.85 24.18 -21.04
N ILE A 175 0.33 23.95 -20.44
CA ILE A 175 0.56 24.23 -19.02
C ILE A 175 0.90 25.72 -18.85
N THR A 176 -0.01 26.47 -18.24
CA THR A 176 0.20 27.85 -17.81
C THR A 176 0.23 27.92 -16.27
N PRO A 177 0.76 29.00 -15.64
CA PRO A 177 0.83 29.09 -14.18
C PRO A 177 -0.54 28.97 -13.50
N VAL A 178 -1.58 29.50 -14.16
CA VAL A 178 -2.96 29.47 -13.68
C VAL A 178 -3.59 28.08 -13.83
N THR A 179 -3.22 27.36 -14.89
CA THR A 179 -3.80 26.04 -15.20
C THR A 179 -2.98 24.87 -14.66
N ALA A 180 -1.78 25.11 -14.11
CA ALA A 180 -0.90 24.08 -13.60
C ALA A 180 -1.56 23.22 -12.51
N VAL A 181 -2.28 23.84 -11.57
CA VAL A 181 -3.01 23.10 -10.52
C VAL A 181 -4.09 22.22 -11.13
N PHE A 182 -4.85 22.77 -12.09
CA PHE A 182 -5.90 22.02 -12.78
C PHE A 182 -5.32 20.86 -13.59
N PHE A 183 -4.19 21.07 -14.28
CA PHE A 183 -3.47 20.03 -15.00
C PHE A 183 -3.04 18.89 -14.06
N VAL A 184 -2.47 19.20 -12.89
CA VAL A 184 -2.04 18.19 -11.91
C VAL A 184 -3.25 17.40 -11.39
N LEU A 185 -4.33 18.09 -11.02
CA LEU A 185 -5.55 17.42 -10.54
C LEU A 185 -6.16 16.52 -11.62
N LEU A 186 -6.21 17.00 -12.86
CA LEU A 186 -6.72 16.23 -13.99
C LEU A 186 -5.82 15.03 -14.30
N ALA A 187 -4.50 15.22 -14.36
CA ALA A 187 -3.53 14.15 -14.56
C ALA A 187 -3.65 13.07 -13.48
N LEU A 188 -3.77 13.49 -12.22
CA LEU A 188 -3.96 12.60 -11.08
C LEU A 188 -5.26 11.81 -11.19
N LEU A 189 -6.37 12.49 -11.50
CA LEU A 189 -7.69 11.86 -11.64
C LEU A 189 -7.70 10.83 -12.76
N ILE A 190 -7.24 11.19 -13.96
CA ILE A 190 -7.25 10.30 -15.12
C ILE A 190 -6.27 9.14 -14.90
N SER A 191 -5.10 9.38 -14.30
CA SER A 191 -4.13 8.31 -13.99
C SER A 191 -4.70 7.27 -13.03
N ASN A 192 -5.37 7.68 -11.97
CA ASN A 192 -6.01 6.75 -11.05
C ASN A 192 -7.16 5.99 -11.72
N LEU A 193 -7.96 6.66 -12.56
CA LEU A 193 -9.08 6.02 -13.25
C LEU A 193 -8.60 4.96 -14.26
N VAL A 194 -7.59 5.29 -15.07
CA VAL A 194 -6.99 4.37 -16.03
C VAL A 194 -6.24 3.24 -15.31
N GLY A 195 -5.49 3.56 -14.26
CA GLY A 195 -4.84 2.56 -13.41
C GLY A 195 -5.83 1.56 -12.83
N LEU A 196 -6.95 2.02 -12.27
CA LEU A 196 -8.02 1.17 -11.76
C LEU A 196 -8.70 0.33 -12.85
N MET A 197 -8.90 0.90 -14.04
CA MET A 197 -9.44 0.18 -15.19
C MET A 197 -8.50 -0.96 -15.60
N LEU A 198 -7.20 -0.70 -15.70
CA LEU A 198 -6.19 -1.70 -16.07
C LEU A 198 -6.03 -2.76 -15.00
N TYR A 199 -6.03 -2.39 -13.73
CA TYR A 199 -6.04 -3.32 -12.60
C TYR A 199 -7.20 -4.33 -12.73
N ARG A 200 -8.42 -3.85 -13.01
CA ARG A 200 -9.60 -4.70 -13.11
C ARG A 200 -9.64 -5.55 -14.38
N THR A 201 -9.12 -5.04 -15.49
CA THR A 201 -9.23 -5.69 -16.82
C THR A 201 -8.05 -6.57 -17.17
N VAL A 202 -6.87 -6.32 -16.60
CA VAL A 202 -5.63 -7.03 -16.93
C VAL A 202 -5.11 -7.78 -15.69
N GLU A 203 -4.85 -7.08 -14.59
CA GLU A 203 -4.19 -7.70 -13.45
C GLU A 203 -5.08 -8.71 -12.72
N ARG A 204 -6.35 -8.36 -12.49
CA ARG A 204 -7.31 -9.25 -11.82
C ARG A 204 -7.57 -10.55 -12.58
N PRO A 205 -7.82 -10.56 -13.91
CA PRO A 205 -7.99 -11.82 -14.64
C PRO A 205 -6.70 -12.61 -14.75
N ILE A 206 -5.53 -11.98 -14.94
CA ILE A 206 -4.25 -12.70 -14.95
C ILE A 206 -3.99 -13.38 -13.60
N SER A 207 -4.25 -12.67 -12.50
CA SER A 207 -4.13 -13.22 -11.14
C SER A 207 -5.13 -14.34 -10.88
N ALA A 208 -6.31 -14.31 -11.51
CA ALA A 208 -7.29 -15.40 -11.43
C ALA A 208 -6.90 -16.61 -12.30
N LEU A 209 -6.28 -16.38 -13.45
CA LEU A 209 -5.80 -17.42 -14.38
C LEU A 209 -4.56 -18.15 -13.87
N LEU A 210 -3.77 -17.49 -13.03
CA LEU A 210 -2.66 -18.09 -12.29
C LEU A 210 -3.09 -18.32 -10.84
N PRO A 211 -3.88 -19.37 -10.54
CA PRO A 211 -4.07 -19.80 -9.16
C PRO A 211 -2.73 -20.33 -8.66
N ILE A 212 -1.85 -19.43 -8.20
CA ILE A 212 -0.64 -19.82 -7.50
C ILE A 212 -1.12 -20.50 -6.23
N LYS A 213 -1.10 -21.83 -6.22
CA LYS A 213 -1.35 -22.67 -5.04
C LYS A 213 -0.22 -22.46 -4.03
N TRP A 214 -0.18 -21.28 -3.41
CA TRP A 214 0.67 -20.99 -2.24
C TRP A 214 0.35 -21.90 -1.05
N THR A 215 -0.77 -22.64 -1.11
CA THR A 215 -1.19 -23.63 -0.10
C THR A 215 -0.15 -24.74 0.09
N ALA A 216 0.65 -25.10 -0.93
CA ALA A 216 1.69 -26.11 -0.77
C ALA A 216 2.91 -25.62 0.04
N VAL A 217 3.24 -24.32 -0.04
CA VAL A 217 4.36 -23.73 0.71
C VAL A 217 3.94 -23.45 2.16
N ALA A 218 2.70 -22.99 2.37
CA ALA A 218 2.14 -22.79 3.72
C ALA A 218 1.90 -24.11 4.48
N ALA A 219 1.48 -25.18 3.80
CA ALA A 219 1.29 -26.50 4.41
C ALA A 219 2.62 -27.17 4.80
N ARG A 220 3.69 -26.94 4.04
CA ARG A 220 5.03 -27.48 4.36
C ARG A 220 5.74 -26.69 5.48
N ALA A 221 5.36 -25.43 5.69
CA ALA A 221 5.82 -24.61 6.81
C ALA A 221 5.10 -24.90 8.15
N THR A 222 3.95 -25.57 8.12
CA THR A 222 3.17 -25.95 9.32
C THR A 222 3.45 -27.38 9.83
N MET A 223 4.21 -28.19 9.07
CA MET A 223 4.64 -29.54 9.49
C MET A 223 6.09 -29.62 10.01
N ARG A 224 6.77 -28.49 10.30
CA ARG A 224 8.11 -28.47 10.91
C ARG A 224 8.19 -27.58 12.14
#